data_AF-A0A3B9Y673-F1
#
_entry.id   AF-A0A3B9Y673-F1
#
_cell.length_a   1.000
_cell.length_b   1.000
_cell.length_c   1.000
_cell.angle_alpha   90.00
_cell.angle_beta   90.00
_cell.angle_gamma   90.00
#
_symmetry.space_group_name_H-M   'P 1'
#
loop_
_entity.id
_entity.type
_entity.pdbx_description
1 polymer ?
#
loop_
_entity_poly.entity_id
_entity_poly.type
_entity_poly.pdbx_seq_one_letter_code
_entity_poly.pdbx_strand_id
1 'polypeptide(L)'
;MATNTPTNTPLQQQIDEFIAEGASWLPTDLLWDLLRPIGQLITAGAASHSLKEGARAPDFTMLDPRGSSVRLSHLLEQGPVVMTFYRGAWCPYCHLALRAYQQALPQLLAGGATLVA
;
A
#
# COMPACT_ATOMS: atom_id res chain seq x y z
N MET A 1 9.50 -6.39 -16.72
CA MET A 1 9.23 -7.82 -16.99
C MET A 1 8.05 -8.21 -16.11
N ALA A 2 6.97 -8.73 -16.71
CA ALA A 2 5.78 -9.13 -15.96
C ALA A 2 6.05 -10.49 -15.32
N THR A 3 6.18 -10.53 -14.00
CA THR A 3 6.30 -11.78 -13.26
C THR A 3 4.95 -12.51 -13.30
N ASN A 4 4.94 -13.70 -13.91
CA ASN A 4 3.81 -14.64 -13.96
C ASN A 4 3.63 -15.32 -12.58
N THR A 5 3.43 -14.53 -11.53
CA THR A 5 3.26 -15.06 -10.18
C THR A 5 1.85 -15.63 -10.02
N PRO A 6 1.70 -16.91 -9.62
CA PRO A 6 0.39 -17.55 -9.44
C PRO A 6 -0.49 -16.79 -8.45
N THR A 7 -1.79 -16.72 -8.74
CA THR A 7 -2.80 -15.93 -8.02
C THR A 7 -2.93 -16.26 -6.53
N ASN A 8 -2.45 -17.42 -6.06
CA ASN A 8 -2.53 -17.88 -4.67
C ASN A 8 -1.24 -17.67 -3.84
N THR A 9 -0.23 -16.99 -4.38
CA THR A 9 1.02 -16.73 -3.65
C THR A 9 0.79 -15.67 -2.57
N PRO A 10 1.14 -15.90 -1.29
CA PRO A 10 1.00 -14.89 -0.24
C PRO A 10 1.75 -13.60 -0.58
N LEU A 11 1.17 -12.43 -0.27
CA LEU A 11 1.76 -11.13 -0.60
C LEU A 11 3.22 -11.00 -0.11
N GLN A 12 3.51 -11.45 1.11
CA GLN A 12 4.85 -11.40 1.67
C GLN A 12 5.85 -12.16 0.78
N GLN A 13 5.48 -13.36 0.33
CA GLN A 13 6.33 -14.14 -0.56
C GLN A 13 6.55 -13.43 -1.91
N GLN A 14 5.52 -12.80 -2.48
CA GLN A 14 5.68 -12.03 -3.73
C GLN A 14 6.65 -10.86 -3.57
N ILE A 15 6.63 -10.19 -2.41
CA ILE A 15 7.55 -9.09 -2.08
C ILE A 15 8.98 -9.64 -1.94
N ASP A 16 9.16 -10.73 -1.23
CA ASP A 16 10.47 -11.35 -1.00
C ASP A 16 11.11 -11.81 -2.33
N GLU A 17 10.32 -12.43 -3.21
CA GLU A 17 10.73 -12.83 -4.55
C GLU A 17 11.12 -11.61 -5.41
N PHE A 18 10.32 -10.54 -5.39
CA PHE A 18 10.62 -9.32 -6.12
C PHE A 18 11.92 -8.66 -5.65
N ILE A 19 12.17 -8.63 -4.33
CA ILE A 19 13.40 -8.09 -3.75
C ILE A 19 14.60 -8.96 -4.15
N ALA A 20 14.47 -10.29 -4.06
CA ALA A 20 15.55 -11.22 -4.44
C ALA A 20 15.90 -11.11 -5.93
N GLU A 21 14.90 -10.99 -6.80
CA GLU A 21 15.09 -10.73 -8.22
C GLU A 21 15.79 -9.38 -8.44
N GLY A 22 15.29 -8.32 -7.81
CA GLY A 22 15.89 -6.98 -7.85
C GLY A 22 17.38 -6.95 -7.49
N ALA A 23 17.75 -7.64 -6.42
CA ALA A 23 19.13 -7.72 -5.95
C ALA A 23 20.08 -8.38 -6.96
N SER A 24 19.57 -9.21 -7.88
CA SER A 24 20.40 -9.90 -8.87
C SER A 24 20.87 -9.02 -10.03
N TRP A 25 20.16 -7.92 -10.32
CA TRP A 25 20.44 -7.07 -11.49
C TRP A 25 20.67 -5.59 -11.18
N LEU A 26 20.47 -5.15 -9.94
CA LEU A 26 20.70 -3.76 -9.55
C LEU A 26 22.19 -3.47 -9.29
N PRO A 27 22.78 -2.48 -9.97
CA PRO A 27 24.08 -1.92 -9.60
C PRO A 27 24.06 -1.36 -8.17
N THR A 28 25.20 -1.46 -7.48
CA THR A 28 25.31 -1.06 -6.06
C THR A 28 25.16 0.43 -5.82
N ASP A 29 25.61 1.27 -6.75
CA ASP A 29 25.42 2.72 -6.74
C ASP A 29 23.95 3.10 -6.88
N LEU A 30 23.23 2.46 -7.81
CA LEU A 30 21.79 2.66 -7.99
C LEU A 30 21.01 2.22 -6.74
N LEU A 31 21.39 1.09 -6.13
CA LEU A 31 20.78 0.63 -4.88
C LEU A 31 20.99 1.64 -3.75
N TRP A 32 22.17 2.25 -3.67
CA TRP A 32 22.47 3.27 -2.66
C TRP A 32 21.59 4.51 -2.82
N ASP A 33 21.45 5.02 -4.04
CA ASP A 33 20.60 6.17 -4.33
C ASP A 33 19.12 5.90 -4.04
N LEU A 34 18.65 4.68 -4.31
CA LEU A 34 17.28 4.25 -3.99
C LEU A 34 17.03 4.16 -2.48
N LEU A 35 17.99 3.64 -1.72
CA LEU A 35 17.83 3.38 -0.28
C LEU A 35 18.15 4.58 0.60
N ARG A 36 19.02 5.51 0.16
CA ARG A 36 19.43 6.67 0.95
C ARG A 36 18.25 7.50 1.47
N PRO A 37 17.23 7.88 0.67
CA PRO A 37 16.09 8.64 1.18
C PRO A 37 15.29 7.88 2.24
N ILE A 38 15.18 6.55 2.11
CA ILE A 38 14.52 5.71 3.11
C ILE A 38 15.31 5.75 4.42
N GLY A 39 16.64 5.60 4.35
CA GLY A 39 17.52 5.74 5.51
C GLY A 39 17.35 7.09 6.22
N GLN A 40 17.26 8.18 5.47
CA GLN A 40 17.03 9.52 6.03
C GLN A 40 15.69 9.61 6.79
N LEU A 41 14.61 9.02 6.25
CA LEU A 41 13.30 8.99 6.93
C LEU A 41 13.34 8.14 8.21
N ILE A 42 14.06 7.02 8.19
CA ILE A 42 14.25 6.16 9.36
C ILE A 42 15.02 6.92 10.45
N THR A 43 16.15 7.54 10.10
CA THR A 43 16.96 8.33 11.04
C THR A 43 16.19 9.51 11.60
N ALA A 44 15.37 10.17 10.79
CA ALA A 44 14.49 11.27 11.22
C ALA A 44 13.31 10.79 12.10
N GLY A 45 13.12 9.48 12.28
CA GLY A 45 12.01 8.95 13.06
C GLY A 45 10.65 9.25 12.41
N ALA A 46 10.56 9.32 11.09
CA ALA A 46 9.31 9.68 10.42
C ALA A 46 8.12 8.79 10.86
N ALA A 47 8.35 7.49 11.04
CA ALA A 47 7.34 6.54 11.51
C ALA A 47 6.90 6.73 12.97
N SER A 48 7.68 7.41 13.83
CA SER A 48 7.24 7.66 15.21
C SER A 48 6.05 8.62 15.25
N HIS A 49 5.93 9.48 14.24
CA HIS A 49 4.84 10.45 14.07
C HIS A 49 3.58 9.87 13.43
N SER A 50 3.57 8.58 13.07
CA SER A 50 2.38 7.92 12.55
C SER A 50 1.29 7.77 13.61
N LEU A 51 0.02 7.79 13.18
CA LEU A 51 -1.10 7.41 14.03
C LEU A 51 -0.87 6.02 14.62
N LYS A 52 -1.21 5.85 15.90
CA LYS A 52 -1.12 4.59 16.62
C LYS A 52 -2.51 3.95 16.72
N GLU A 53 -2.53 2.67 17.05
CA GLU A 53 -3.77 1.95 17.32
C GLU A 53 -4.60 2.67 18.39
N GLY A 54 -5.91 2.71 18.19
CA GLY A 54 -6.84 3.47 19.04
C GLY A 54 -6.88 4.98 18.79
N ALA A 55 -5.93 5.55 18.03
CA ALA A 55 -6.01 6.95 17.63
C ALA A 55 -7.14 7.17 16.62
N ARG A 56 -7.81 8.33 16.71
CA ARG A 56 -8.84 8.73 15.75
C ARG A 56 -8.19 9.09 14.41
N ALA A 57 -8.63 8.46 13.34
CA ALA A 57 -8.25 8.86 11.99
C ALA A 57 -8.74 10.30 11.70
N PRO A 58 -7.87 11.21 11.22
CA PRO A 58 -8.29 12.53 10.75
C PRO A 58 -9.29 12.39 9.60
N ASP A 59 -10.38 13.16 9.67
CA ASP A 59 -11.33 13.21 8.55
C ASP A 59 -10.69 13.97 7.39
N PHE A 60 -11.04 13.58 6.17
CA PHE A 60 -10.58 14.23 4.96
C PHE A 60 -11.65 14.15 3.88
N THR A 61 -11.49 14.95 2.84
CA THR A 61 -12.31 14.87 1.64
C THR A 61 -11.40 14.93 0.43
N MET A 62 -11.48 13.92 -0.44
CA MET A 62 -10.68 13.81 -1.66
C MET A 62 -11.57 13.46 -2.84
N LEU A 63 -11.10 13.73 -4.06
CA LEU A 63 -11.78 13.31 -5.27
C LEU A 63 -11.33 11.90 -5.66
N ASP A 64 -12.27 11.05 -6.03
CA ASP A 64 -11.98 9.77 -6.68
C ASP A 64 -11.48 10.00 -8.13
N PRO A 65 -10.98 8.96 -8.83
CA PRO A 65 -10.52 9.10 -10.21
C PRO A 65 -11.60 9.56 -11.22
N ARG A 66 -12.88 9.53 -10.84
CA ARG A 66 -14.01 10.01 -11.65
C ARG A 66 -14.43 11.44 -11.28
N GLY A 67 -13.70 12.09 -10.37
CA GLY A 67 -14.00 13.45 -9.89
C GLY A 67 -15.11 13.52 -8.84
N SER A 68 -15.54 12.39 -8.27
CA SER A 68 -16.55 12.36 -7.21
C SER A 68 -15.92 12.59 -5.85
N SER A 69 -16.56 13.42 -5.01
CA SER A 69 -16.09 13.70 -3.66
C SER A 69 -16.31 12.50 -2.72
N VAL A 70 -15.25 12.07 -2.04
CA VAL A 70 -15.24 11.00 -1.05
C VAL A 70 -14.75 11.56 0.27
N ARG A 71 -15.54 11.38 1.34
CA ARG A 71 -15.21 11.81 2.71
C ARG A 71 -15.11 10.60 3.63
N LEU A 72 -14.07 10.54 4.45
CA LEU A 72 -13.82 9.40 5.34
C LEU A 72 -14.98 9.18 6.32
N SER A 73 -15.50 10.24 6.95
CA SER A 73 -16.63 10.13 7.88
C SER A 73 -17.89 9.52 7.24
N HIS A 74 -18.22 9.86 5.99
CA HIS A 74 -19.35 9.25 5.27
C HIS A 74 -19.14 7.76 4.95
N LEU A 75 -17.90 7.32 4.74
CA LEU A 75 -17.60 5.90 4.55
C LEU A 75 -17.73 5.12 5.87
N LEU A 76 -17.28 5.72 6.98
CA LEU A 76 -17.35 5.12 8.30
C LEU A 76 -18.78 4.94 8.81
N GLU A 77 -19.75 5.73 8.32
CA GLU A 77 -21.18 5.52 8.57
C GLU A 77 -21.72 4.22 7.97
N GLN A 78 -21.08 3.71 6.91
CA GLN A 78 -21.50 2.51 6.19
C GLN A 78 -20.84 1.24 6.76
N GLY A 79 -19.71 1.39 7.44
CA GLY A 79 -18.97 0.28 8.05
C GLY A 79 -17.48 0.58 8.22
N PRO A 80 -16.69 -0.43 8.60
CA PRO A 80 -15.24 -0.30 8.69
C PRO A 80 -14.61 0.12 7.36
N VAL A 81 -13.53 0.90 7.42
CA VAL A 81 -12.78 1.30 6.22
C VAL A 81 -11.38 0.69 6.27
N VAL A 82 -11.02 -0.05 5.22
CA VAL A 82 -9.65 -0.48 4.96
C VAL A 82 -9.04 0.52 3.99
N MET A 83 -8.01 1.22 4.43
CA MET A 83 -7.34 2.27 3.65
C MET A 83 -5.91 1.85 3.35
N THR A 84 -5.53 1.93 2.08
CA THR A 84 -4.14 1.73 1.64
C THR A 84 -3.63 3.00 0.97
N PHE A 85 -2.35 3.31 1.15
CA PHE A 85 -1.73 4.48 0.52
C PHE A 85 -1.02 4.05 -0.78
N TYR A 86 -1.61 4.38 -1.91
CA TYR A 86 -1.03 4.10 -3.21
C TYR A 86 -0.06 5.21 -3.64
N ARG A 87 1.25 4.89 -3.69
CA ARG A 87 2.29 5.86 -4.09
C ARG A 87 2.22 6.25 -5.57
N GLY A 88 1.68 5.38 -6.41
CA GLY A 88 1.56 5.60 -7.85
C GLY A 88 1.94 4.37 -8.68
N ALA A 89 1.64 4.43 -9.98
CA ALA A 89 1.82 3.34 -10.94
C ALA A 89 3.29 2.94 -11.20
N TRP A 90 4.23 3.75 -10.72
CA TRP A 90 5.66 3.49 -10.78
C TRP A 90 6.16 2.61 -9.63
N CYS A 91 5.31 2.32 -8.64
CA CYS A 91 5.67 1.58 -7.44
C CYS A 91 5.35 0.08 -7.59
N PRO A 92 6.34 -0.81 -7.74
CA PRO A 92 6.09 -2.25 -7.93
C PRO A 92 5.44 -2.89 -6.71
N TYR A 93 5.87 -2.51 -5.50
CA TYR A 93 5.26 -2.96 -4.24
C TYR A 93 3.78 -2.58 -4.15
N CYS A 94 3.42 -1.42 -4.68
CA CYS A 94 2.05 -0.94 -4.67
C CYS A 94 1.16 -1.76 -5.60
N HIS A 95 1.69 -2.21 -6.75
CA HIS A 95 0.98 -3.14 -7.62
C HIS A 95 0.76 -4.51 -6.96
N LEU A 96 1.77 -5.04 -6.26
CA LEU A 96 1.64 -6.31 -5.52
C LEU A 96 0.57 -6.18 -4.42
N ALA A 97 0.65 -5.11 -3.62
CA ALA A 97 -0.32 -4.85 -2.56
C ALA A 97 -1.74 -4.67 -3.10
N LEU A 98 -1.94 -3.86 -4.15
CA LEU A 98 -3.25 -3.65 -4.76
C LEU A 98 -3.85 -4.95 -5.29
N ARG A 99 -3.05 -5.80 -5.95
CA ARG A 99 -3.51 -7.12 -6.41
C ARG A 99 -3.95 -7.99 -5.23
N ALA A 100 -3.18 -8.02 -4.16
CA ALA A 100 -3.54 -8.78 -2.95
C ALA A 100 -4.84 -8.25 -2.31
N TYR A 101 -5.01 -6.93 -2.22
CA TYR A 101 -6.27 -6.34 -1.76
C TYR A 101 -7.45 -6.69 -2.65
N GLN A 102 -7.25 -6.71 -3.97
CA GLN A 102 -8.30 -7.07 -4.92
C GLN A 102 -8.72 -8.54 -4.79
N GLN A 103 -7.79 -9.44 -4.46
CA GLN A 103 -8.08 -10.85 -4.15
C GLN A 103 -8.80 -11.01 -2.80
N ALA A 104 -8.46 -10.17 -1.82
CA ALA A 104 -9.08 -10.16 -0.49
C ALA A 104 -10.43 -9.40 -0.45
N LEU A 105 -10.81 -8.73 -1.53
CA LEU A 105 -11.98 -7.86 -1.58
C LEU A 105 -13.28 -8.58 -1.19
N PRO A 106 -13.58 -9.82 -1.65
CA PRO A 106 -14.79 -10.53 -1.22
C PRO A 106 -14.86 -10.74 0.29
N GLN A 107 -13.74 -11.04 0.95
CA GLN A 107 -13.68 -11.25 2.39
C GLN A 107 -13.84 -9.92 3.16
N LEU A 108 -13.24 -8.83 2.66
CA LEU A 108 -13.42 -7.50 3.23
C LEU A 108 -14.89 -7.05 3.15
N LEU A 109 -15.51 -7.22 1.99
CA LEU A 109 -16.93 -6.89 1.79
C LEU A 109 -17.85 -7.77 2.65
N ALA A 110 -17.54 -9.06 2.81
CA ALA A 110 -18.29 -9.96 3.69
C ALA A 110 -18.21 -9.53 5.17
N GLY A 111 -17.11 -8.87 5.57
CA GLY A 111 -16.96 -8.22 6.88
C GLY A 111 -17.62 -6.84 6.99
N GLY A 112 -18.34 -6.38 5.95
CA GLY A 112 -18.96 -5.06 5.90
C GLY A 112 -17.96 -3.91 5.68
N ALA A 113 -16.72 -4.21 5.32
CA ALA A 113 -15.68 -3.21 5.16
C ALA A 113 -15.66 -2.62 3.74
N THR A 114 -15.38 -1.32 3.66
CA THR A 114 -15.09 -0.63 2.39
C THR A 114 -13.58 -0.51 2.19
N LEU A 115 -13.07 -0.90 1.03
CA LEU A 115 -11.67 -0.70 0.65
C LEU A 115 -11.49 0.61 -0.14
N VAL A 116 -10.52 1.43 0.26
CA VAL A 116 -10.10 2.65 -0.47
C VAL A 116 -8.57 2.67 -0.65
N ALA A 117 -8.12 3.19 -1.79
CA ALA A 117 -6.71 3.25 -2.21
C ALA A 117 -6.37 4.60 -2.83
#